data_AF-A0A6N2RAI6-F1
#
_entry.id   AF-A0A6N2RAI6-F1
#
_cell.length_a   1.000
_cell.length_b   1.000
_cell.length_c   1.000
_cell.angle_alpha   90.00
_cell.angle_beta   90.00
_cell.angle_gamma   90.00
#
_symmetry.space_group_name_H-M   'P 1'
#
loop_
_entity.id
_entity.type
_entity.pdbx_description
1 polymer ?
#
loop_
_entity_poly.entity_id
_entity_poly.type
_entity_poly.pdbx_seq_one_letter_code
_entity_poly.pdbx_strand_id
1 'polypeptide(L)'
;MAEDWNDTFYDLFREAVGRYHEGHRNVDGFFTDQEIIFLSSIGCRTRELFDFVELYARTGEPSPTTVLLMAAARRDFFLTIQHGQFYQGKPVIGYDLPGFGDELSGLPYLPRLIAKARAKLAGSMGDDIIYCCENDRRFFREHGNIHPADFLRVVWAAGDSDPKVYDYVRQCTLSSTAKPVDGE
;
A
#
# COMPACT_ATOMS: atom_id res chain seq x y z
N MET A 1 4.84 15.95 25.23
CA MET A 1 5.43 15.75 23.90
C MET A 1 4.32 15.18 23.05
N ALA A 2 3.96 15.82 21.93
CA ALA A 2 3.05 15.16 20.98
C ALA A 2 3.78 13.90 20.50
N GLU A 3 3.14 12.75 20.65
CA GLU A 3 3.65 11.48 20.11
C GLU A 3 3.76 11.60 18.59
N ASP A 4 4.84 11.08 18.00
CA ASP A 4 5.02 11.15 16.55
C ASP A 4 3.99 10.24 15.88
N TRP A 5 3.44 10.68 14.75
CA TRP A 5 2.28 10.03 14.11
C TRP A 5 2.60 8.57 13.74
N ASN A 6 3.86 8.26 13.45
CA ASN A 6 4.31 6.91 13.12
C ASN A 6 4.24 5.97 14.32
N ASP A 7 4.58 6.45 15.52
CA ASP A 7 4.54 5.65 16.74
C ASP A 7 3.08 5.39 17.13
N THR A 8 2.24 6.44 17.12
CA THR A 8 0.79 6.31 17.34
C THR A 8 0.15 5.35 16.32
N PHE A 9 0.54 5.41 15.03
CA PHE A 9 0.04 4.49 14.01
C PHE A 9 0.47 3.05 14.28
N TYR A 10 1.74 2.85 14.65
CA TYR A 10 2.30 1.52 14.90
C TYR A 10 1.63 0.85 16.09
N ASP A 11 1.44 1.58 17.19
CA ASP A 11 0.77 1.07 18.38
C ASP A 11 -0.71 0.80 18.11
N LEU A 12 -1.41 1.70 17.41
CA LEU A 12 -2.80 1.47 16.97
C LEU A 12 -2.90 0.20 16.11
N PHE A 13 -1.99 -0.01 15.17
CA PHE A 13 -1.99 -1.22 14.34
C PHE A 13 -1.84 -2.49 15.18
N ARG A 14 -0.93 -2.48 16.16
CA ARG A 14 -0.71 -3.63 17.06
C ARG A 14 -1.93 -3.92 17.93
N GLU A 15 -2.53 -2.89 18.53
CA GLU A 15 -3.75 -3.03 19.32
C GLU A 15 -4.92 -3.55 18.46
N ALA A 16 -5.08 -3.00 17.26
CA ALA A 16 -6.09 -3.44 16.31
C ALA A 16 -5.93 -4.93 15.94
N VAL A 17 -4.70 -5.41 15.74
CA VAL A 17 -4.44 -6.84 15.54
C VAL A 17 -4.84 -7.67 16.78
N GLY A 18 -4.59 -7.16 17.98
CA GLY A 18 -5.09 -7.76 19.23
C GLY A 18 -6.61 -7.90 19.26
N ARG A 19 -7.34 -6.81 18.99
CA ARG A 19 -8.81 -6.80 18.89
C ARG A 19 -9.31 -7.79 17.84
N TYR A 20 -8.63 -7.90 16.70
CA TYR A 20 -8.96 -8.91 15.70
C TYR A 20 -8.75 -10.33 16.26
N HIS A 21 -7.66 -10.64 16.97
CA HIS A 21 -7.52 -11.97 17.57
C HIS A 21 -8.57 -12.29 18.65
N GLU A 22 -9.13 -11.29 19.32
CA GLU A 22 -10.22 -11.42 20.30
C GLU A 22 -11.61 -11.67 19.68
N GLY A 23 -11.74 -11.60 18.35
CA GLY A 23 -12.99 -11.91 17.65
C GLY A 23 -13.74 -10.70 17.11
N HIS A 24 -13.22 -9.48 17.26
CA HIS A 24 -13.78 -8.29 16.63
C HIS A 24 -13.56 -8.34 15.11
N ARG A 25 -14.63 -8.44 14.32
CA ARG A 25 -14.58 -8.60 12.84
C ARG A 25 -15.33 -7.52 12.07
N ASN A 26 -16.20 -6.76 12.73
CA ASN A 26 -16.91 -5.69 12.06
C ASN A 26 -16.02 -4.44 12.03
N VAL A 27 -15.84 -3.85 10.84
CA VAL A 27 -15.15 -2.56 10.70
C VAL A 27 -15.95 -1.43 11.35
N ASP A 28 -17.28 -1.53 11.33
CA ASP A 28 -18.17 -0.56 11.97
C ASP A 28 -18.04 -0.68 13.49
N GLY A 29 -17.57 0.39 14.12
CA GLY A 29 -17.29 0.44 15.56
C GLY A 29 -16.00 -0.27 15.98
N PHE A 30 -15.13 -0.65 15.03
CA PHE A 30 -13.83 -1.26 15.35
C PHE A 30 -12.85 -0.29 16.01
N PHE A 31 -12.88 0.96 15.54
CA PHE A 31 -12.02 2.05 16.00
C PHE A 31 -12.82 3.02 16.84
N THR A 32 -12.18 3.58 17.86
CA THR A 32 -12.75 4.64 18.70
C THR A 32 -12.78 5.97 17.94
N ASP A 33 -13.60 6.92 18.39
CA ASP A 33 -13.68 8.25 17.78
C ASP A 33 -12.31 8.96 17.71
N GLN A 34 -11.47 8.78 18.74
CA GLN A 34 -10.13 9.37 18.77
C GLN A 34 -9.19 8.74 17.74
N GLU A 35 -9.28 7.42 17.54
CA GLU A 35 -8.52 6.69 16.53
C GLU A 35 -8.98 7.08 15.12
N ILE A 36 -10.30 7.26 14.92
CA ILE A 36 -10.86 7.73 13.64
C ILE A 36 -10.35 9.14 13.30
N ILE A 37 -10.33 10.05 14.28
CA ILE A 37 -9.79 11.40 14.12
C ILE A 37 -8.29 11.34 13.75
N PHE A 38 -7.53 10.51 14.46
CA PHE A 38 -6.11 10.32 14.18
C PHE A 38 -5.86 9.78 12.76
N LEU A 39 -6.52 8.69 12.37
CA LEU A 39 -6.38 8.09 11.03
C LEU A 39 -6.75 9.11 9.94
N SER A 40 -7.83 9.86 10.17
CA SER A 40 -8.27 10.91 9.24
C SER A 40 -7.21 12.00 9.07
N SER A 41 -6.52 12.39 10.15
CA SER A 41 -5.48 13.43 10.13
C SER A 41 -4.25 13.07 9.28
N ILE A 42 -4.01 11.76 9.07
CA ILE A 42 -2.91 11.25 8.24
C ILE A 42 -3.38 10.73 6.88
N GLY A 43 -4.65 10.92 6.53
CA GLY A 43 -5.21 10.49 5.23
C GLY A 43 -5.49 8.99 5.12
N CYS A 44 -5.53 8.26 6.24
CA CYS A 44 -5.84 6.84 6.31
C CYS A 44 -7.32 6.64 6.65
N ARG A 45 -8.02 5.79 5.90
CA ARG A 45 -9.40 5.41 6.21
C ARG A 45 -9.42 4.25 7.21
N THR A 46 -10.45 4.17 8.05
CA THR A 46 -10.66 3.04 8.96
C THR A 46 -10.65 1.70 8.23
N ARG A 47 -11.39 1.62 7.11
CA ARG A 47 -11.41 0.43 6.24
C ARG A 47 -10.02 0.02 5.79
N GLU A 48 -9.21 0.99 5.35
CA GLU A 48 -7.87 0.75 4.85
C GLU A 48 -6.95 0.16 5.94
N LEU A 49 -6.99 0.70 7.16
CA LEU A 49 -6.22 0.11 8.27
C LEU A 49 -6.75 -1.28 8.64
N PHE A 50 -8.07 -1.42 8.74
CA PHE A 50 -8.73 -2.68 9.09
C PHE A 50 -8.36 -3.81 8.11
N ASP A 51 -8.31 -3.52 6.81
CA ASP A 51 -7.93 -4.50 5.79
C ASP A 51 -6.50 -5.03 6.00
N PHE A 52 -5.55 -4.17 6.39
CA PHE A 52 -4.19 -4.63 6.74
C PHE A 52 -4.15 -5.37 8.06
N VAL A 53 -4.96 -4.98 9.05
CA VAL A 53 -5.08 -5.67 10.34
C VAL A 53 -5.58 -7.10 10.12
N GLU A 54 -6.67 -7.27 9.36
CA GLU A 54 -7.20 -8.58 9.00
C GLU A 54 -6.18 -9.40 8.22
N LEU A 55 -5.57 -8.82 7.19
CA LEU A 55 -4.62 -9.53 6.34
C LEU A 55 -3.39 -10.01 7.14
N TYR A 56 -2.84 -9.15 7.99
CA TYR A 56 -1.72 -9.49 8.85
C TYR A 56 -2.11 -10.54 9.90
N ALA A 57 -3.23 -10.36 10.60
CA ALA A 57 -3.69 -11.31 11.61
C ALA A 57 -3.92 -12.73 11.03
N ARG A 58 -4.29 -12.83 9.75
CA ARG A 58 -4.52 -14.11 9.06
C ARG A 58 -3.27 -14.73 8.45
N THR A 59 -2.33 -13.92 7.98
CA THR A 59 -1.23 -14.39 7.12
C THR A 59 0.17 -14.08 7.63
N GLY A 60 0.31 -13.19 8.61
CA GLY A 60 1.60 -12.65 9.05
C GLY A 60 2.23 -11.64 8.09
N GLU A 61 1.54 -11.28 7.00
CA GLU A 61 2.03 -10.35 5.98
C GLU A 61 0.95 -9.35 5.56
N PRO A 62 1.28 -8.12 5.12
CA PRO A 62 2.61 -7.52 5.12
C PRO A 62 3.08 -7.24 6.55
N SER A 63 4.39 -7.15 6.78
CA SER A 63 4.91 -6.85 8.12
C SER A 63 4.37 -5.50 8.64
N PRO A 64 4.24 -5.30 9.97
CA PRO A 64 3.74 -4.04 10.53
C PRO A 64 4.54 -2.82 10.08
N THR A 65 5.87 -2.97 9.93
CA THR A 65 6.74 -1.91 9.42
C THR A 65 6.50 -1.62 7.94
N THR A 66 6.21 -2.63 7.11
CA THR A 66 5.80 -2.43 5.72
C THR A 66 4.47 -1.68 5.65
N VAL A 67 3.49 -2.01 6.49
CA VAL A 67 2.20 -1.29 6.57
C VAL A 67 2.42 0.18 6.95
N LEU A 68 3.26 0.43 7.97
CA LEU A 68 3.64 1.79 8.38
C LEU A 68 4.30 2.58 7.24
N LEU A 69 5.24 1.99 6.49
CA LEU A 69 5.91 2.68 5.39
C LEU A 69 4.98 2.96 4.21
N MET A 70 4.01 2.09 3.94
CA MET A 70 2.95 2.36 2.96
C MET A 70 2.01 3.47 3.44
N ALA A 71 1.68 3.50 4.73
CA ALA A 71 0.92 4.59 5.34
C ALA A 71 1.68 5.92 5.25
N ALA A 72 3.01 5.91 5.44
CA ALA A 72 3.85 7.08 5.25
C ALA A 72 3.76 7.64 3.83
N ALA A 73 3.91 6.78 2.81
CA ALA A 73 3.79 7.20 1.40
C ALA A 73 2.40 7.78 1.09
N ARG A 74 1.33 7.16 1.61
CA ARG A 74 -0.05 7.66 1.51
C ARG A 74 -0.22 9.02 2.20
N ARG A 75 0.29 9.16 3.43
CA ARG A 75 0.20 10.38 4.24
C ARG A 75 0.91 11.54 3.56
N ASP A 76 2.10 11.30 3.03
CA ASP A 76 2.85 12.35 2.33
C ASP A 76 2.06 12.81 1.10
N PHE A 77 1.54 11.88 0.29
CA PHE A 77 0.68 12.21 -0.86
C PHE A 77 -0.57 12.99 -0.43
N PHE A 78 -1.24 12.57 0.65
CA PHE A 78 -2.42 13.24 1.21
C PHE A 78 -2.12 14.71 1.55
N LEU A 79 -1.01 14.97 2.23
CA LEU A 79 -0.67 16.30 2.71
C LEU A 79 -0.12 17.18 1.59
N THR A 80 0.73 16.65 0.71
CA THR A 80 1.43 17.46 -0.29
C THR A 80 0.64 17.63 -1.59
N ILE A 81 -0.03 16.56 -2.06
CA ILE A 81 -0.74 16.57 -3.35
C ILE A 81 -2.23 16.86 -3.16
N GLN A 82 -2.85 16.29 -2.13
CA GLN A 82 -4.28 16.49 -1.87
C GLN A 82 -4.57 17.61 -0.86
N HIS A 83 -3.53 18.26 -0.30
CA HIS A 83 -3.67 19.35 0.66
C HIS A 83 -4.56 19.00 1.87
N GLY A 84 -4.49 17.75 2.33
CA GLY A 84 -5.30 17.25 3.44
C GLY A 84 -6.76 16.99 3.09
N GLN A 85 -7.13 16.97 1.80
CA GLN A 85 -8.50 16.70 1.35
C GLN A 85 -8.64 15.26 0.89
N PHE A 86 -9.65 14.56 1.41
CA PHE A 86 -9.95 13.19 0.98
C PHE A 86 -10.48 13.18 -0.46
N TYR A 87 -10.17 12.11 -1.18
CA TYR A 87 -10.74 11.85 -2.50
C TYR A 87 -12.28 11.78 -2.42
N GLN A 88 -12.96 12.53 -3.29
CA GLN A 88 -14.43 12.64 -3.33
C GLN A 88 -15.08 11.90 -4.51
N GLY A 89 -14.28 11.28 -5.38
CA GLY A 89 -14.79 10.56 -6.54
C GLY A 89 -15.28 9.16 -6.22
N LYS A 90 -15.61 8.40 -7.27
CA LYS A 90 -16.02 7.00 -7.12
C LYS A 90 -14.82 6.14 -6.69
N PRO A 91 -14.98 5.25 -5.68
CA PRO A 91 -13.94 4.29 -5.34
C PRO A 91 -13.58 3.41 -6.55
N VAL A 92 -12.30 3.11 -6.69
CA VAL A 92 -11.79 2.15 -7.68
C VAL A 92 -12.07 0.75 -7.15
N ILE A 93 -12.84 -0.03 -7.88
CA ILE A 93 -13.15 -1.43 -7.52
C ILE A 93 -12.38 -2.41 -8.40
N GLY A 94 -12.44 -3.70 -8.08
CA GLY A 94 -11.70 -4.76 -8.77
C GLY A 94 -12.01 -4.86 -10.26
N TYR A 95 -13.23 -4.48 -10.67
CA TYR A 95 -13.68 -4.43 -12.05
C TYR A 95 -13.06 -3.28 -12.87
N ASP A 96 -12.70 -2.16 -12.22
CA ASP A 96 -12.10 -1.00 -12.89
C ASP A 96 -10.60 -1.21 -13.19
N LEU A 97 -10.01 -2.23 -12.56
CA LEU A 97 -8.59 -2.52 -12.66
C LEU A 97 -8.27 -3.35 -13.91
N PRO A 98 -7.12 -3.12 -14.56
CA PRO A 98 -6.59 -4.01 -15.61
C PRO A 98 -6.62 -5.48 -15.20
N GLY A 99 -6.84 -6.37 -16.16
CA GLY A 99 -6.90 -7.81 -15.96
C GLY A 99 -5.58 -8.38 -15.43
N PHE A 100 -5.63 -9.61 -14.90
CA PHE A 100 -4.44 -10.28 -14.37
C PHE A 100 -3.37 -10.56 -15.44
N GLY A 101 -3.78 -10.79 -16.69
CA GLY A 101 -2.90 -11.05 -17.82
C GLY A 101 -2.60 -9.81 -18.67
N ASP A 102 -3.12 -8.63 -18.31
CA ASP A 102 -2.80 -7.41 -19.05
C ASP A 102 -1.34 -7.05 -18.81
N GLU A 103 -0.65 -6.61 -19.86
CA GLU A 103 0.78 -6.38 -19.85
C GLU A 103 1.14 -4.93 -20.17
N LEU A 104 2.21 -4.45 -19.54
CA LEU A 104 2.90 -3.22 -19.91
C LEU A 104 4.29 -3.59 -20.42
N SER A 105 4.55 -3.38 -21.72
CA SER A 105 5.86 -3.67 -22.34
C SER A 105 6.35 -5.10 -22.07
N GLY A 106 5.45 -6.08 -22.14
CA GLY A 106 5.73 -7.50 -21.90
C GLY A 106 5.81 -7.92 -20.42
N LEU A 107 5.50 -7.02 -19.49
CA LEU A 107 5.37 -7.36 -18.06
C LEU A 107 3.89 -7.54 -17.69
N PRO A 108 3.41 -8.80 -17.52
CA PRO A 108 2.06 -9.05 -17.07
C PRO A 108 1.84 -8.50 -15.66
N TYR A 109 0.58 -8.21 -15.33
CA TYR A 109 0.13 -7.70 -14.03
C TYR A 109 0.57 -6.27 -13.68
N LEU A 110 1.64 -5.75 -14.29
CA LEU A 110 2.17 -4.42 -14.00
C LEU A 110 1.13 -3.28 -14.19
N PRO A 111 0.32 -3.23 -15.26
CA PRO A 111 -0.73 -2.21 -15.38
C PRO A 111 -1.71 -2.23 -14.20
N ARG A 112 -2.10 -3.44 -13.76
CA ARG A 112 -3.00 -3.63 -12.62
C ARG A 112 -2.38 -3.11 -11.34
N LEU A 113 -1.11 -3.43 -11.12
CA LEU A 113 -0.37 -3.02 -9.93
C LEU A 113 -0.19 -1.49 -9.87
N ILE A 114 0.09 -0.85 -11.01
CA ILE A 114 0.16 0.62 -11.13
C ILE A 114 -1.19 1.25 -10.78
N ALA A 115 -2.28 0.73 -11.33
CA ALA A 115 -3.62 1.23 -11.04
C ALA A 115 -3.97 1.12 -9.54
N LYS A 116 -3.63 -0.01 -8.90
CA LYS A 116 -3.78 -0.19 -7.44
C LYS A 116 -2.92 0.77 -6.63
N ALA A 117 -1.65 0.98 -7.03
CA ALA A 117 -0.76 1.92 -6.37
C ALA A 117 -1.28 3.36 -6.46
N ARG A 118 -1.79 3.78 -7.61
CA ARG A 118 -2.45 5.10 -7.78
C ARG A 118 -3.68 5.22 -6.89
N ALA A 119 -4.54 4.20 -6.86
CA ALA A 119 -5.72 4.19 -6.00
C ALA A 119 -5.35 4.21 -4.50
N LYS A 120 -4.29 3.51 -4.11
CA LYS A 120 -3.73 3.55 -2.75
C LYS A 120 -3.26 4.96 -2.42
N LEU A 121 -2.43 5.59 -3.25
CA LEU A 121 -1.93 6.95 -3.03
C LEU A 121 -3.06 7.98 -2.93
N ALA A 122 -4.06 7.89 -3.80
CA ALA A 122 -5.21 8.80 -3.79
C ALA A 122 -6.17 8.58 -2.60
N GLY A 123 -6.09 7.44 -1.93
CA GLY A 123 -7.07 7.02 -0.92
C GLY A 123 -8.42 6.65 -1.52
N SER A 124 -8.45 6.16 -2.75
CA SER A 124 -9.67 5.86 -3.53
C SER A 124 -9.97 4.37 -3.69
N MET A 125 -9.21 3.47 -3.04
CA MET A 125 -9.47 2.03 -3.13
C MET A 125 -10.87 1.69 -2.60
N GLY A 126 -11.65 0.92 -3.36
CA GLY A 126 -12.89 0.31 -2.91
C GLY A 126 -12.62 -0.88 -1.97
N ASP A 127 -13.68 -1.34 -1.30
CA ASP A 127 -13.59 -2.34 -0.23
C ASP A 127 -13.26 -3.77 -0.75
N ASP A 128 -13.35 -4.00 -2.07
CA ASP A 128 -13.06 -5.28 -2.72
C ASP A 128 -11.60 -5.41 -3.20
N ILE A 129 -10.80 -4.35 -3.02
CA ILE A 129 -9.39 -4.33 -3.43
C ILE A 129 -8.49 -3.85 -2.30
N ILE A 130 -7.32 -4.48 -2.18
CA ILE A 130 -6.25 -4.06 -1.27
C ILE A 130 -4.91 -4.02 -2.01
N TYR A 131 -4.13 -2.97 -1.79
CA TYR A 131 -2.75 -2.87 -2.26
C TYR A 131 -1.83 -3.68 -1.35
N CYS A 132 -0.81 -4.31 -1.91
CA CYS A 132 0.06 -5.27 -1.22
C CYS A 132 -0.68 -6.58 -0.84
N CYS A 133 -1.65 -6.99 -1.67
CA CYS A 133 -2.24 -8.34 -1.57
C CYS A 133 -1.22 -9.41 -2.02
N GLU A 134 -1.57 -10.69 -1.90
CA GLU A 134 -0.65 -11.79 -2.24
C GLU A 134 -0.11 -11.72 -3.67
N ASN A 135 -0.94 -11.34 -4.65
CA ASN A 135 -0.49 -11.20 -6.04
C ASN A 135 0.48 -10.02 -6.23
N ASP A 136 0.27 -8.90 -5.54
CA ASP A 136 1.20 -7.76 -5.55
C ASP A 136 2.54 -8.18 -4.91
N ARG A 137 2.48 -8.85 -3.76
CA ARG A 137 3.68 -9.34 -3.05
C ARG A 137 4.45 -10.35 -3.89
N ARG A 138 3.75 -11.26 -4.59
CA ARG A 138 4.39 -12.17 -5.54
C ARG A 138 5.12 -11.41 -6.64
N PHE A 139 4.47 -10.43 -7.26
CA PHE A 139 5.09 -9.57 -8.28
C PHE A 139 6.36 -8.89 -7.73
N PHE A 140 6.27 -8.29 -6.54
CA PHE A 140 7.42 -7.62 -5.92
C PHE A 140 8.60 -8.56 -5.66
N ARG A 141 8.35 -9.79 -5.19
CA ARG A 141 9.40 -10.80 -4.97
C ARG A 141 10.05 -11.23 -6.29
N GLU A 142 9.25 -11.44 -7.34
CA GLU A 142 9.71 -11.89 -8.65
C GLU A 142 10.51 -10.81 -9.42
N HIS A 143 10.29 -9.52 -9.11
CA HIS A 143 10.89 -8.39 -9.81
C HIS A 143 11.97 -7.65 -9.00
N GLY A 144 12.79 -8.39 -8.26
CA GLY A 144 13.95 -7.86 -7.54
C GLY A 144 13.65 -7.41 -6.11
N ASN A 145 12.68 -8.06 -5.45
CA ASN A 145 12.28 -7.78 -4.07
C ASN A 145 11.93 -6.30 -3.83
N ILE A 146 11.18 -5.72 -4.75
CA ILE A 146 10.74 -4.32 -4.67
C ILE A 146 9.94 -4.11 -3.38
N HIS A 147 10.33 -3.15 -2.55
CA HIS A 147 9.55 -2.85 -1.36
C HIS A 147 8.23 -2.14 -1.76
N PRO A 148 7.05 -2.55 -1.25
CA PRO A 148 5.77 -1.97 -1.65
C PRO A 148 5.70 -0.45 -1.45
N ALA A 149 6.24 0.06 -0.34
CA ALA A 149 6.26 1.50 -0.10
C ALA A 149 7.16 2.28 -1.08
N ASP A 150 8.20 1.64 -1.63
CA ASP A 150 9.08 2.27 -2.62
C ASP A 150 8.40 2.30 -3.97
N PHE A 151 7.69 1.22 -4.33
CA PHE A 151 6.86 1.20 -5.53
C PHE A 151 5.79 2.31 -5.50
N LEU A 152 5.13 2.55 -4.36
CA LEU A 152 4.21 3.69 -4.22
C LEU A 152 4.90 5.03 -4.52
N ARG A 153 6.12 5.25 -3.99
CA ARG A 153 6.88 6.49 -4.24
C ARG A 153 7.31 6.63 -5.70
N VAL A 154 7.67 5.52 -6.35
CA VAL A 154 7.98 5.52 -7.79
C VAL A 154 6.76 5.84 -8.63
N VAL A 155 5.60 5.23 -8.35
CA VAL A 155 4.34 5.53 -9.05
C VAL A 155 3.95 7.00 -8.85
N TRP A 156 4.11 7.52 -7.63
CA TRP A 156 3.90 8.95 -7.38
C TRP A 156 4.85 9.81 -8.24
N ALA A 157 6.16 9.57 -8.19
CA ALA A 157 7.15 10.35 -8.95
C ALA A 157 6.98 10.25 -10.48
N ALA A 158 6.43 9.12 -10.97
CA ALA A 158 6.16 8.90 -12.38
C ALA A 158 4.96 9.70 -12.92
N GLY A 159 4.02 10.09 -12.06
CA GLY A 159 2.75 10.71 -12.46
C GLY A 159 1.98 9.81 -13.42
N ASP A 160 1.64 10.33 -14.60
CA ASP A 160 0.90 9.59 -15.64
C ASP A 160 1.81 8.73 -16.53
N SER A 161 3.12 8.68 -16.27
CA SER A 161 4.08 7.98 -17.11
C SER A 161 4.30 6.53 -16.67
N ASP A 162 3.42 5.62 -17.11
CA ASP A 162 3.59 4.18 -16.93
C ASP A 162 4.96 3.64 -17.41
N PRO A 163 5.54 4.13 -18.53
CA PRO A 163 6.88 3.72 -18.96
C PRO A 163 7.98 3.98 -17.90
N LYS A 164 7.90 5.06 -17.10
CA LYS A 164 8.88 5.30 -16.03
C LYS A 164 8.78 4.25 -14.92
N VAL A 165 7.58 3.79 -14.61
CA VAL A 165 7.38 2.72 -13.62
C VAL A 165 7.92 1.40 -14.17
N TYR A 166 7.67 1.11 -15.44
CA TYR A 166 8.28 -0.04 -16.13
C TYR A 166 9.81 -0.02 -16.05
N ASP A 167 10.44 1.12 -16.37
CA ASP A 167 11.90 1.25 -16.35
C ASP A 167 12.48 0.97 -14.96
N TYR A 168 11.82 1.45 -13.90
CA TYR A 168 12.20 1.14 -12.51
C TYR A 168 12.11 -0.36 -12.21
N VAL A 169 10.98 -1.01 -12.53
CA VAL A 169 10.79 -2.46 -12.29
C VAL A 169 11.84 -3.28 -13.04
N ARG A 170 12.12 -2.91 -14.28
CA ARG A 170 13.18 -3.54 -15.09
C ARG A 170 14.55 -3.38 -14.44
N GLN A 171 14.90 -2.18 -13.95
CA GLN A 171 16.17 -1.92 -13.28
C GLN A 171 16.32 -2.73 -11.98
N CYS A 172 15.26 -2.87 -11.17
CA CYS A 172 15.26 -3.71 -9.98
C CYS A 172 15.49 -5.19 -10.33
N THR A 173 14.78 -5.69 -11.33
CA THR A 173 14.91 -7.07 -11.82
C THR A 173 16.36 -7.36 -12.29
N LEU A 174 16.95 -6.45 -13.08
CA LEU A 174 18.34 -6.60 -13.55
C LEU A 174 19.35 -6.53 -12.40
N SER A 175 19.16 -5.62 -11.44
CA SER A 175 20.06 -5.46 -10.30
C SER A 175 20.05 -6.69 -9.39
N SER A 176 18.91 -7.37 -9.25
CA SER A 176 18.81 -8.62 -8.47
C SER A 176 19.42 -9.86 -9.14
N THR A 177 19.64 -9.81 -10.46
CA THR A 177 20.20 -10.94 -11.24
C THR A 177 21.71 -10.84 -11.45
N ALA A 178 22.30 -9.67 -11.20
CA ALA A 178 23.73 -9.49 -11.15
C ALA A 178 24.29 -10.18 -9.89
N LYS A 179 24.97 -11.33 -10.06
CA LYS A 179 25.76 -11.97 -9.00
C LYS A 179 26.79 -10.97 -8.44
N PRO A 180 27.16 -11.06 -7.14
CA PRO A 180 28.37 -10.40 -6.69
C PRO A 180 29.52 -10.94 -7.53
N VAL A 181 30.32 -10.04 -8.10
CA VAL A 181 31.63 -10.41 -8.62
C VAL A 181 32.44 -10.78 -7.38
N ASP A 182 32.66 -12.09 -7.18
CA ASP A 182 33.61 -12.56 -6.17
C ASP A 182 34.94 -11.91 -6.49
N GLY A 183 35.39 -11.00 -5.62
CA GLY A 183 36.70 -10.38 -5.72
C GLY A 183 37.77 -11.43 -5.45
N GLU A 184 38.64 -11.64 -6.43
CA GLU A 184 39.96 -12.29 -6.28
C GLU A 184 40.86 -11.53 -5.31
#